data_AF-A0A942DID3-F1
#
_entry.id   AF-A0A942DID3-F1
#
_cell.length_a   1.000
_cell.length_b   1.000
_cell.length_c   1.000
_cell.angle_alpha   90.00
_cell.angle_beta   90.00
_cell.angle_gamma   90.00
#
_symmetry.space_group_name_H-M   'P 1'
#
loop_
_entity.id
_entity.type
_entity.pdbx_description
1 polymer ?
#
loop_
_entity_poly.entity_id
_entity_poly.type
_entity_poly.pdbx_seq_one_letter_code
_entity_poly.pdbx_strand_id
1 'polypeptide(L)'
;MKVKAASLICLAFFCTAQAHGQTQLEINQDAGNKADAVKKKTIKCVRTLSTKYSKVKGFKTKMDEAQELYDNYIAAHIKERFPVPKGGDDRELYGSIEGLCIGNIREDMYNARLQELNDWSKATGKGDVASLQKEYEKADKKLNEMYVKVKTGPAARDKKTGPTFKKNLTDAEVTWIAFRNTDSEVYGLSGGSEAFKLKKMIELTNNRTKQLKEWEDGAQEGDTCSGSIPFKG
;
A
#
# COMPACT_ATOMS: atom_id res chain seq x y z
N MET A 1 -67.50 2.49 50.11
CA MET A 1 -66.19 1.95 49.70
C MET A 1 -65.56 2.92 48.71
N LYS A 2 -64.43 3.56 49.05
CA LYS A 2 -63.69 4.46 48.15
C LYS A 2 -62.43 3.75 47.68
N VAL A 3 -62.36 3.38 46.41
CA VAL A 3 -61.15 2.82 45.79
C VAL A 3 -60.26 3.98 45.36
N LYS A 4 -59.05 4.07 45.91
CA LYS A 4 -58.01 4.99 45.44
C LYS A 4 -57.25 4.32 44.30
N ALA A 5 -57.37 4.85 43.08
CA ALA A 5 -56.51 4.47 41.97
C ALA A 5 -55.17 5.19 42.11
N ALA A 6 -54.09 4.43 42.31
CA ALA A 6 -52.73 4.94 42.27
C ALA A 6 -52.30 5.01 40.79
N SER A 7 -52.08 6.23 40.28
CA SER A 7 -51.44 6.43 38.97
C SER A 7 -49.95 6.15 39.10
N LEU A 8 -49.48 5.09 38.43
CA LEU A 8 -48.07 4.83 38.20
C LEU A 8 -47.64 5.65 36.97
N ILE A 9 -46.92 6.75 37.18
CA ILE A 9 -46.26 7.49 36.09
C ILE A 9 -44.98 6.73 35.74
N CYS A 10 -45.00 5.97 34.65
CA CYS A 10 -43.80 5.42 34.04
C CYS A 10 -43.03 6.56 33.36
N LEU A 11 -41.98 7.07 34.01
CA LEU A 11 -41.00 7.95 33.36
C LEU A 11 -40.24 7.11 32.31
N ALA A 12 -40.62 7.25 31.04
CA ALA A 12 -39.81 6.79 29.94
C ALA A 12 -38.55 7.67 29.86
N PHE A 13 -37.43 7.15 30.33
CA PHE A 13 -36.11 7.74 30.17
C PHE A 13 -35.74 7.66 28.68
N PHE A 14 -36.07 8.71 27.92
CA PHE A 14 -35.52 8.91 26.58
C PHE A 14 -34.02 9.18 26.72
N CYS A 15 -33.22 8.12 26.67
CA CYS A 15 -31.78 8.21 26.53
C CYS A 15 -31.50 8.61 25.07
N THR A 16 -31.48 9.92 24.80
CA THR A 16 -31.03 10.47 23.52
C THR A 16 -29.52 10.33 23.46
N ALA A 17 -29.03 9.15 23.06
CA ALA A 17 -27.66 9.00 22.61
C ALA A 17 -27.49 9.92 21.38
N GLN A 18 -26.87 11.08 21.57
CA GLN A 18 -26.42 11.91 20.46
C GLN A 18 -25.35 11.13 19.71
N ALA A 19 -25.77 10.41 18.67
CA ALA A 19 -24.85 9.87 17.69
C ALA A 19 -24.27 11.06 16.91
N HIS A 20 -23.11 11.54 17.33
CA HIS A 20 -22.34 12.50 16.55
C HIS A 20 -21.83 11.80 15.29
N GLY A 21 -22.52 11.98 14.17
CA GLY A 21 -22.04 11.51 12.87
C GLY A 21 -20.79 12.31 12.46
N GLN A 22 -19.72 11.60 12.08
CA GLN A 22 -18.51 12.23 11.57
C GLN A 22 -18.76 12.84 10.18
N THR A 23 -18.16 13.99 9.91
CA THR A 23 -18.12 14.58 8.58
C THR A 23 -17.15 13.83 7.68
N GLN A 24 -17.34 13.89 6.35
CA GLN A 24 -16.39 13.29 5.41
C GLN A 24 -14.97 13.86 5.56
N LEU A 25 -14.85 15.14 5.93
CA LEU A 25 -13.55 15.77 6.19
C LEU A 25 -12.85 15.11 7.38
N GLU A 26 -13.56 14.88 8.48
CA GLU A 26 -13.03 14.20 9.66
C GLU A 26 -12.63 12.75 9.36
N ILE A 27 -13.43 12.03 8.56
CA ILE A 27 -13.13 10.66 8.14
C ILE A 27 -11.85 10.61 7.29
N ASN A 28 -11.71 11.52 6.31
CA ASN A 28 -10.52 11.61 5.47
C ASN A 28 -9.27 11.98 6.30
N GLN A 29 -9.43 12.88 7.27
CA GLN A 29 -8.36 13.29 8.15
C GLN A 29 -7.93 12.15 9.09
N ASP A 30 -8.87 11.39 9.64
CA ASP A 30 -8.58 10.24 10.49
C ASP A 30 -7.80 9.16 9.73
N ALA A 31 -8.20 8.83 8.50
CA ALA A 31 -7.48 7.89 7.65
C ALA A 31 -6.04 8.35 7.35
N GLY A 32 -5.86 9.66 7.05
CA GLY A 32 -4.53 10.25 6.88
C GLY A 32 -3.68 10.16 8.16
N ASN A 33 -4.26 10.47 9.31
CA ASN A 33 -3.58 10.42 10.61
C ASN A 33 -3.14 8.99 10.98
N LYS A 34 -3.97 7.97 10.68
CA LYS A 34 -3.63 6.56 10.88
C LYS A 34 -2.45 6.15 10.01
N ALA A 35 -2.48 6.48 8.72
CA ALA A 35 -1.36 6.24 7.82
C ALA A 35 -0.06 6.89 8.33
N ASP A 36 -0.12 8.14 8.78
CA ASP A 36 1.03 8.86 9.34
C ASP A 36 1.55 8.23 10.63
N ALA A 37 0.67 7.71 11.48
CA ALA A 37 1.06 7.01 12.70
C ALA A 37 1.84 5.72 12.36
N VAL A 38 1.40 4.95 11.36
CA VAL A 38 2.13 3.74 10.91
C VAL A 38 3.44 4.12 10.21
N LYS A 39 3.45 5.18 9.40
CA LYS A 39 4.69 5.71 8.80
C LYS A 39 5.74 6.04 9.88
N LYS A 40 5.34 6.71 10.97
CA LYS A 40 6.24 7.02 12.09
C LYS A 40 6.82 5.75 12.73
N LYS A 41 6.01 4.70 12.90
CA LYS A 41 6.48 3.40 13.40
C LYS A 41 7.49 2.76 12.44
N THR A 42 7.22 2.82 11.14
CA THR A 42 8.11 2.34 10.06
C THR A 42 9.47 3.04 10.13
N ILE A 43 9.48 4.37 10.14
CA ILE A 43 10.71 5.18 10.26
C ILE A 43 11.49 4.85 11.55
N LYS A 44 10.78 4.64 12.67
CA LYS A 44 11.43 4.20 13.93
C LYS A 44 12.10 2.84 13.75
N CYS A 45 11.45 1.88 13.10
CA CYS A 45 12.02 0.57 12.82
C CYS A 45 13.27 0.67 11.91
N VAL A 46 13.20 1.47 10.84
CA VAL A 46 14.34 1.78 9.95
C VAL A 46 15.55 2.30 10.74
N ARG A 47 15.32 3.25 11.67
CA ARG A 47 16.39 3.77 12.54
C ARG A 47 16.97 2.70 13.46
N THR A 48 16.12 1.86 14.05
CA THR A 48 16.57 0.73 14.88
C THR A 48 17.47 -0.22 14.09
N LEU A 49 17.08 -0.60 12.87
CA LEU A 49 17.89 -1.45 11.99
C LEU A 49 19.20 -0.76 11.60
N SER A 50 19.15 0.52 11.27
CA SER A 50 20.36 1.32 10.96
C SER A 50 21.35 1.36 12.12
N THR A 51 20.88 1.46 13.37
CA THR A 51 21.73 1.36 14.57
C THR A 51 22.29 -0.05 14.73
N LYS A 52 21.46 -1.08 14.55
CA LYS A 52 21.87 -2.50 14.66
C LYS A 52 22.99 -2.85 13.69
N TYR A 53 22.91 -2.38 12.45
CA TYR A 53 23.90 -2.63 11.40
C TYR A 53 24.86 -1.45 11.18
N SER A 54 25.04 -0.59 12.19
CA SER A 54 25.89 0.62 12.11
C SER A 54 27.35 0.35 11.70
N LYS A 55 27.86 -0.86 11.96
CA LYS A 55 29.21 -1.28 11.56
C LYS A 55 29.32 -1.75 10.11
N VAL A 56 28.20 -1.97 9.43
CA VAL A 56 28.17 -2.38 8.01
C VAL A 56 28.28 -1.15 7.13
N LYS A 57 29.41 -1.00 6.44
CA LYS A 57 29.68 0.16 5.57
C LYS A 57 28.55 0.32 4.53
N GLY A 58 28.03 1.54 4.42
CA GLY A 58 26.98 1.88 3.46
C GLY A 58 25.56 1.46 3.85
N PHE A 59 25.37 0.65 4.90
CA PHE A 59 24.05 0.14 5.28
C PHE A 59 23.05 1.25 5.58
N LYS A 60 23.41 2.20 6.47
CA LYS A 60 22.51 3.30 6.84
C LYS A 60 22.09 4.12 5.61
N THR A 61 23.05 4.49 4.76
CA THR A 61 22.79 5.28 3.55
C THR A 61 21.82 4.55 2.62
N LYS A 62 22.07 3.26 2.35
CA LYS A 62 21.22 2.46 1.48
C LYS A 62 19.84 2.18 2.08
N MET A 63 19.76 2.02 3.39
CA MET A 63 18.49 1.84 4.11
C MET A 63 17.65 3.13 4.07
N ASP A 64 18.26 4.29 4.29
CA ASP A 64 17.57 5.58 4.16
C ASP A 64 17.10 5.81 2.71
N GLU A 65 17.95 5.51 1.72
CA GLU A 65 17.61 5.56 0.29
C GLU A 65 16.45 4.61 -0.07
N ALA A 66 16.48 3.36 0.42
CA ALA A 66 15.39 2.40 0.21
C ALA A 66 14.07 2.91 0.79
N GLN A 67 14.08 3.50 1.98
CA GLN A 67 12.87 4.04 2.60
C GLN A 67 12.31 5.25 1.83
N GLU A 68 13.17 6.12 1.31
CA GLU A 68 12.75 7.24 0.45
C GLU A 68 12.13 6.74 -0.86
N LEU A 69 12.76 5.76 -1.51
CA LEU A 69 12.24 5.14 -2.72
C LEU A 69 10.90 4.45 -2.48
N TYR A 70 10.70 3.87 -1.29
CA TYR A 70 9.41 3.30 -0.90
C TYR A 70 8.31 4.36 -0.76
N ASP A 71 8.61 5.50 -0.15
CA ASP A 71 7.67 6.62 -0.04
C ASP A 71 7.29 7.17 -1.44
N ASN A 72 8.27 7.26 -2.35
CA ASN A 72 8.05 7.64 -3.74
C ASN A 72 7.19 6.62 -4.49
N TYR A 73 7.42 5.33 -4.24
CA TYR A 73 6.59 4.26 -4.78
C TYR A 73 5.14 4.35 -4.31
N ILE A 74 4.88 4.56 -3.01
CA ILE A 74 3.51 4.76 -2.49
C ILE A 74 2.83 5.92 -3.22
N ALA A 75 3.50 7.06 -3.36
CA ALA A 75 2.95 8.22 -4.04
C ALA A 75 2.62 7.94 -5.52
N ALA A 76 3.49 7.20 -6.22
CA ALA A 76 3.25 6.81 -7.60
C ALA A 76 2.13 5.77 -7.72
N HIS A 77 2.05 4.80 -6.82
CA HIS A 77 0.99 3.78 -6.77
C HIS A 77 -0.38 4.39 -6.52
N ILE A 78 -0.49 5.41 -5.66
CA ILE A 78 -1.74 6.16 -5.47
C ILE A 78 -2.17 6.84 -6.77
N LYS A 79 -1.24 7.45 -7.50
CA LYS A 79 -1.54 8.07 -8.81
C LYS A 79 -1.89 7.04 -9.87
N GLU A 80 -1.33 5.83 -9.80
CA GLU A 80 -1.72 4.68 -10.62
C GLU A 80 -3.18 4.28 -10.33
N ARG A 81 -3.57 4.24 -9.05
CA ARG A 81 -4.91 3.88 -8.58
C ARG A 81 -5.98 4.94 -8.92
N PHE A 82 -5.61 6.22 -8.76
CA PHE A 82 -6.46 7.41 -8.96
C PHE A 82 -5.84 8.36 -10.01
N PRO A 83 -5.82 7.97 -11.29
CA PRO A 83 -5.28 8.78 -12.37
C PRO A 83 -6.14 10.02 -12.68
N VAL A 84 -5.66 11.19 -12.26
CA VAL A 84 -6.27 12.49 -12.59
C VAL A 84 -5.57 13.12 -13.80
N PRO A 85 -6.24 13.28 -14.96
CA PRO A 85 -5.66 13.94 -16.13
C PRO A 85 -5.24 15.38 -15.85
N LYS A 86 -4.31 15.91 -16.66
CA LYS A 86 -3.87 17.30 -16.53
C LYS A 86 -5.07 18.25 -16.67
N GLY A 87 -5.27 19.10 -15.67
CA GLY A 87 -6.41 20.02 -15.60
C GLY A 87 -7.73 19.37 -15.19
N GLY A 88 -7.73 18.08 -14.83
CA GLY A 88 -8.87 17.41 -14.21
C GLY A 88 -8.93 17.68 -12.71
N ASP A 89 -10.12 17.42 -12.16
CA ASP A 89 -10.43 17.53 -10.73
C ASP A 89 -10.62 16.11 -10.16
N ASP A 90 -9.96 15.85 -9.03
CA ASP A 90 -9.97 14.56 -8.33
C ASP A 90 -11.35 14.25 -7.72
N ARG A 91 -12.02 15.25 -7.16
CA ARG A 91 -13.38 15.13 -6.60
C ARG A 91 -14.42 14.87 -7.68
N GLU A 92 -14.24 15.41 -8.89
CA GLU A 92 -15.12 15.09 -10.01
C GLU A 92 -14.99 13.63 -10.47
N LEU A 93 -13.81 13.02 -10.29
CA LEU A 93 -13.53 11.65 -10.72
C LEU A 93 -13.88 10.61 -9.65
N TYR A 94 -13.52 10.89 -8.41
CA TYR A 94 -13.52 9.90 -7.33
C TYR A 94 -14.36 10.33 -6.13
N GLY A 95 -14.91 11.54 -6.16
CA GLY A 95 -15.76 12.05 -5.09
C GLY A 95 -15.02 12.33 -3.79
N SER A 96 -15.78 12.65 -2.75
CA SER A 96 -15.24 13.03 -1.45
C SER A 96 -14.66 11.85 -0.64
N ILE A 97 -14.92 10.61 -1.06
CA ILE A 97 -14.41 9.38 -0.43
C ILE A 97 -12.95 9.10 -0.78
N GLU A 98 -12.42 9.71 -1.84
CA GLU A 98 -11.05 9.48 -2.31
C GLU A 98 -10.01 9.68 -1.19
N GLY A 99 -10.17 10.73 -0.37
CA GLY A 99 -9.26 11.01 0.74
C GLY A 99 -9.19 9.86 1.76
N LEU A 100 -10.32 9.25 2.10
CA LEU A 100 -10.37 8.05 2.95
C LEU A 100 -9.62 6.89 2.28
N CYS A 101 -9.88 6.64 1.01
CA CYS A 101 -9.28 5.53 0.28
C CYS A 101 -7.76 5.69 0.14
N ILE A 102 -7.27 6.90 -0.16
CA ILE A 102 -5.85 7.21 -0.19
C ILE A 102 -5.22 7.00 1.18
N GLY A 103 -5.88 7.43 2.26
CA GLY A 103 -5.44 7.20 3.64
C GLY A 103 -5.28 5.70 3.94
N ASN A 104 -6.30 4.90 3.65
CA ASN A 104 -6.29 3.45 3.87
C ASN A 104 -5.19 2.75 3.06
N ILE A 105 -5.04 3.08 1.76
CA ILE A 105 -3.96 2.52 0.92
C ILE A 105 -2.58 2.84 1.50
N ARG A 106 -2.36 4.08 1.97
CA ARG A 106 -1.09 4.44 2.62
C ARG A 106 -0.87 3.65 3.90
N GLU A 107 -1.90 3.54 4.73
CA GLU A 107 -1.84 2.78 5.98
C GLU A 107 -1.48 1.31 5.71
N ASP A 108 -2.14 0.65 4.75
CA ASP A 108 -1.88 -0.74 4.38
C ASP A 108 -0.45 -0.94 3.86
N MET A 109 0.01 -0.05 2.99
CA MET A 109 1.39 -0.10 2.47
C MET A 109 2.41 0.07 3.60
N TYR A 110 2.25 1.08 4.47
CA TYR A 110 3.17 1.24 5.61
C TYR A 110 3.08 0.09 6.61
N ASN A 111 1.91 -0.53 6.81
CA ASN A 111 1.77 -1.71 7.66
C ASN A 111 2.52 -2.91 7.06
N ALA A 112 2.40 -3.14 5.75
CA ALA A 112 3.13 -4.19 5.05
C ALA A 112 4.65 -3.97 5.18
N ARG A 113 5.13 -2.74 4.96
CA ARG A 113 6.55 -2.40 5.14
C ARG A 113 7.00 -2.54 6.58
N LEU A 114 6.20 -2.11 7.55
CA LEU A 114 6.54 -2.27 8.97
C LEU A 114 6.67 -3.75 9.35
N GLN A 115 5.74 -4.59 8.88
CA GLN A 115 5.80 -6.03 9.10
C GLN A 115 7.06 -6.64 8.51
N GLU A 116 7.38 -6.27 7.27
CA GLU A 116 8.58 -6.68 6.56
C GLU A 116 9.87 -6.29 7.32
N LEU A 117 9.96 -5.04 7.79
CA LEU A 117 11.09 -4.54 8.58
C LEU A 117 11.21 -5.25 9.94
N ASN A 118 10.11 -5.58 10.58
CA ASN A 118 10.11 -6.34 11.84
C ASN A 118 10.59 -7.78 11.62
N ASP A 119 10.20 -8.38 10.50
CA ASP A 119 10.59 -9.73 10.10
C ASP A 119 12.03 -9.82 9.59
N TRP A 120 12.69 -8.69 9.33
CA TRP A 120 14.08 -8.59 8.87
C TRP A 120 15.06 -9.43 9.69
N SER A 121 14.81 -9.58 10.99
CA SER A 121 15.69 -10.31 11.92
C SER A 121 15.55 -11.84 11.86
N LYS A 122 14.57 -12.38 11.14
CA LYS A 122 14.33 -13.82 11.04
C LYS A 122 15.35 -14.45 10.08
N ALA A 123 16.01 -15.50 10.54
CA ALA A 123 17.01 -16.21 9.77
C ALA A 123 16.41 -16.74 8.47
N THR A 124 16.85 -16.23 7.33
CA THR A 124 16.51 -16.85 6.05
C THR A 124 17.54 -17.95 5.76
N GLY A 125 17.07 -19.16 5.46
CA GLY A 125 17.93 -20.33 5.30
C GLY A 125 19.00 -20.16 4.21
N LYS A 126 19.98 -21.06 4.18
CA LYS A 126 20.92 -21.16 3.05
C LYS A 126 20.13 -21.48 1.78
N GLY A 127 20.42 -20.81 0.68
CA GLY A 127 19.85 -21.10 -0.64
C GLY A 127 20.95 -21.11 -1.67
N ASP A 128 20.89 -22.05 -2.61
CA ASP A 128 21.79 -22.08 -3.76
C ASP A 128 21.51 -20.86 -4.66
N VAL A 129 22.54 -20.05 -4.92
CA VAL A 129 22.43 -18.79 -5.68
C VAL A 129 21.94 -19.05 -7.09
N ALA A 130 22.41 -20.12 -7.75
CA ALA A 130 22.00 -20.44 -9.12
C ALA A 130 20.50 -20.80 -9.19
N SER A 131 19.99 -21.52 -8.20
CA SER A 131 18.57 -21.85 -8.09
C SER A 131 17.71 -20.61 -7.81
N LEU A 132 18.14 -19.74 -6.88
CA LEU A 132 17.46 -18.49 -6.56
C LEU A 132 17.45 -17.52 -7.75
N GLN A 133 18.53 -17.46 -8.53
CA GLN A 133 18.59 -16.65 -9.74
C GLN A 133 17.51 -17.08 -10.75
N LYS A 134 17.39 -18.39 -11.00
CA LYS A 134 16.33 -18.93 -11.88
C LYS A 134 14.92 -18.68 -11.34
N GLU A 135 14.74 -18.72 -10.01
CA GLU A 135 13.46 -18.40 -9.39
C GLU A 135 13.12 -16.91 -9.55
N TYR A 136 14.11 -16.03 -9.36
CA TYR A 136 13.95 -14.60 -9.60
C TYR A 136 13.59 -14.31 -11.06
N GLU A 137 14.28 -14.91 -12.03
CA GLU A 137 13.97 -14.76 -13.46
C GLU A 137 12.53 -15.17 -13.80
N LYS A 138 12.02 -16.24 -13.18
CA LYS A 138 10.61 -16.65 -13.33
C LYS A 138 9.65 -15.64 -12.73
N ALA A 139 9.95 -15.15 -11.52
CA ALA A 139 9.13 -14.14 -10.86
C ALA A 139 9.09 -12.82 -11.66
N ASP A 140 10.24 -12.38 -12.16
CA ASP A 140 10.38 -11.15 -12.96
C ASP A 140 9.66 -11.28 -14.30
N LYS A 141 9.79 -12.44 -14.98
CA LYS A 141 9.00 -12.73 -16.19
C LYS A 141 7.49 -12.62 -15.92
N LYS A 142 7.00 -13.22 -14.84
CA LYS A 142 5.58 -13.18 -14.46
C LYS A 142 5.11 -11.75 -14.16
N LEU A 143 5.94 -10.96 -13.47
CA LEU A 143 5.66 -9.55 -13.22
C LEU A 143 5.54 -8.78 -14.55
N ASN A 144 6.50 -8.95 -15.45
CA ASN A 144 6.50 -8.27 -16.75
C ASN A 144 5.27 -8.64 -17.61
N GLU A 145 4.89 -9.91 -17.63
CA GLU A 145 3.66 -10.36 -18.29
C GLU A 145 2.41 -9.70 -17.68
N MET A 146 2.33 -9.62 -16.34
CA MET A 146 1.23 -8.94 -15.65
C MET A 146 1.20 -7.44 -15.95
N TYR A 147 2.35 -6.77 -15.89
CA TYR A 147 2.48 -5.35 -16.22
C TYR A 147 1.95 -5.05 -17.63
N VAL A 148 2.32 -5.85 -18.63
CA VAL A 148 1.83 -5.69 -20.01
C VAL A 148 0.32 -5.89 -20.10
N LYS A 149 -0.23 -6.90 -19.40
CA LYS A 149 -1.68 -7.10 -19.32
C LYS A 149 -2.40 -5.89 -18.75
N VAL A 150 -1.94 -5.36 -17.61
CA VAL A 150 -2.55 -4.18 -16.98
C VAL A 150 -2.43 -2.94 -17.89
N LYS A 151 -1.25 -2.71 -18.46
CA LYS A 151 -0.98 -1.57 -19.37
C LYS A 151 -1.79 -1.58 -20.66
N THR A 152 -2.33 -2.74 -21.04
CA THR A 152 -3.18 -2.91 -22.23
C THR A 152 -4.62 -3.28 -21.90
N GLY A 153 -4.96 -3.36 -20.61
CA GLY A 153 -6.24 -3.79 -20.07
C GLY A 153 -7.30 -2.69 -20.04
N PRO A 154 -8.45 -2.94 -19.39
CA PRO A 154 -9.60 -2.03 -19.39
C PRO A 154 -9.27 -0.62 -18.89
N ALA A 155 -8.58 -0.49 -17.74
CA ALA A 155 -8.21 0.82 -17.19
C ALA A 155 -7.34 1.65 -18.16
N ALA A 156 -6.46 1.01 -18.92
CA ALA A 156 -5.63 1.67 -19.93
C ALA A 156 -6.37 2.09 -21.19
N ARG A 157 -7.56 1.50 -21.44
CA ARG A 157 -8.43 1.80 -22.58
C ARG A 157 -9.51 2.82 -22.24
N ASP A 158 -9.65 3.20 -20.97
CA ASP A 158 -10.56 4.26 -20.59
C ASP A 158 -10.23 5.56 -21.33
N LYS A 159 -11.25 6.22 -21.88
CA LYS A 159 -11.06 7.41 -22.72
C LYS A 159 -10.68 8.65 -21.91
N LYS A 160 -11.12 8.74 -20.65
CA LYS A 160 -10.92 9.90 -19.77
C LYS A 160 -9.58 9.80 -19.03
N THR A 161 -9.32 8.66 -18.38
CA THR A 161 -8.17 8.48 -17.49
C THR A 161 -7.07 7.60 -18.07
N GLY A 162 -7.35 6.78 -19.10
CA GLY A 162 -6.43 5.77 -19.62
C GLY A 162 -5.03 6.25 -20.03
N PRO A 163 -4.86 7.40 -20.72
CA PRO A 163 -3.53 7.95 -21.01
C PRO A 163 -2.73 8.28 -19.74
N THR A 164 -3.37 8.93 -18.77
CA THR A 164 -2.79 9.28 -17.47
C THR A 164 -2.48 8.04 -16.64
N PHE A 165 -3.39 7.06 -16.64
CA PHE A 165 -3.20 5.76 -16.01
C PHE A 165 -1.93 5.07 -16.51
N LYS A 166 -1.76 4.93 -17.84
CA LYS A 166 -0.57 4.28 -18.41
C LYS A 166 0.74 4.96 -18.01
N LYS A 167 0.74 6.29 -17.92
CA LYS A 167 1.90 7.05 -17.45
C LYS A 167 2.15 6.74 -15.97
N ASN A 168 1.14 6.88 -15.12
CA ASN A 168 1.26 6.66 -13.68
C ASN A 168 1.63 5.21 -13.33
N LEU A 169 1.10 4.22 -14.05
CA LEU A 169 1.49 2.81 -13.96
C LEU A 169 2.99 2.63 -14.27
N THR A 170 3.49 3.32 -15.30
CA THR A 170 4.92 3.25 -15.65
C THR A 170 5.78 3.93 -14.57
N ASP A 171 5.35 5.08 -14.05
CA ASP A 171 6.04 5.78 -12.97
C ASP A 171 6.07 4.95 -11.68
N ALA A 172 4.95 4.30 -11.33
CA ALA A 172 4.85 3.38 -10.19
C ALA A 172 5.76 2.17 -10.35
N GLU A 173 5.82 1.59 -11.54
CA GLU A 173 6.70 0.44 -11.80
C GLU A 173 8.19 0.81 -11.71
N VAL A 174 8.59 1.94 -12.28
CA VAL A 174 9.98 2.42 -12.23
C VAL A 174 10.42 2.74 -10.81
N THR A 175 9.58 3.45 -10.05
CA THR A 175 9.87 3.76 -8.63
C THR A 175 9.92 2.50 -7.77
N TRP A 176 9.02 1.53 -8.02
CA TRP A 176 9.05 0.23 -7.37
C TRP A 176 10.32 -0.57 -7.69
N ILE A 177 10.78 -0.61 -8.95
CA ILE A 177 12.02 -1.30 -9.34
C ILE A 177 13.22 -0.69 -8.60
N ALA A 178 13.29 0.64 -8.54
CA ALA A 178 14.35 1.34 -7.80
C ALA A 178 14.32 0.96 -6.31
N PHE A 179 13.15 1.01 -5.68
CA PHE A 179 12.95 0.55 -4.30
C PHE A 179 13.41 -0.90 -4.11
N ARG A 180 12.90 -1.84 -4.92
CA ARG A 180 13.23 -3.27 -4.85
C ARG A 180 14.73 -3.50 -4.91
N ASN A 181 15.39 -2.89 -5.88
CA ASN A 181 16.82 -3.08 -6.10
C ASN A 181 17.60 -2.56 -4.88
N THR A 182 17.36 -1.31 -4.47
CA THR A 182 18.03 -0.72 -3.32
C THR A 182 17.75 -1.48 -2.02
N ASP A 183 16.50 -1.85 -1.74
CA ASP A 183 16.15 -2.58 -0.52
C ASP A 183 16.79 -3.98 -0.48
N SER A 184 16.80 -4.69 -1.62
CA SER A 184 17.47 -5.99 -1.72
C SER A 184 18.99 -5.91 -1.49
N GLU A 185 19.62 -4.80 -1.90
CA GLU A 185 21.04 -4.53 -1.57
C GLU A 185 21.23 -4.35 -0.06
N VAL A 186 20.32 -3.66 0.63
CA VAL A 186 20.36 -3.51 2.10
C VAL A 186 20.26 -4.88 2.78
N TYR A 187 19.39 -5.77 2.31
CA TYR A 187 19.33 -7.16 2.79
C TYR A 187 20.66 -7.90 2.54
N GLY A 188 21.24 -7.77 1.35
CA GLY A 188 22.55 -8.32 1.01
C GLY A 188 23.66 -7.83 1.95
N LEU A 189 23.66 -6.54 2.33
CA LEU A 189 24.61 -5.97 3.28
C LEU A 189 24.43 -6.50 4.71
N SER A 190 23.19 -6.74 5.15
CA SER A 190 22.88 -7.17 6.53
C SER A 190 23.25 -8.62 6.87
N GLY A 191 23.48 -9.46 5.84
CA GLY A 191 23.83 -10.88 5.98
C GLY A 191 24.95 -11.36 5.05
N GLY A 192 25.49 -10.47 4.22
CA GLY A 192 26.67 -10.70 3.38
C GLY A 192 26.52 -11.69 2.22
N SER A 193 25.30 -12.07 1.81
CA SER A 193 25.12 -13.08 0.75
C SER A 193 24.18 -12.64 -0.37
N GLU A 194 24.58 -12.92 -1.61
CA GLU A 194 23.75 -12.73 -2.80
C GLU A 194 22.43 -13.51 -2.71
N ALA A 195 22.44 -14.66 -2.01
CA ALA A 195 21.23 -15.44 -1.76
C ALA A 195 20.16 -14.66 -0.99
N PHE A 196 20.55 -13.84 0.00
CA PHE A 196 19.59 -13.02 0.76
C PHE A 196 18.99 -11.91 -0.11
N LYS A 197 19.84 -11.26 -0.91
CA LYS A 197 19.39 -10.27 -1.89
C LYS A 197 18.39 -10.88 -2.86
N LEU A 198 18.70 -12.02 -3.48
CA LEU A 198 17.81 -12.69 -4.44
C LEU A 198 16.48 -13.12 -3.82
N LYS A 199 16.50 -13.69 -2.61
CA LYS A 199 15.26 -14.00 -1.87
C LYS A 199 14.39 -12.77 -1.70
N LYS A 200 15.00 -11.65 -1.34
CA LYS A 200 14.27 -10.39 -1.20
C LYS A 200 13.71 -9.89 -2.52
N MET A 201 14.50 -9.95 -3.59
CA MET A 201 14.03 -9.61 -4.94
C MET A 201 12.83 -10.46 -5.36
N ILE A 202 12.85 -11.78 -5.12
CA ILE A 202 11.74 -12.69 -5.40
C ILE A 202 10.49 -12.30 -4.62
N GLU A 203 10.62 -12.11 -3.31
CA GLU A 203 9.51 -11.73 -2.42
C GLU A 203 8.84 -10.43 -2.89
N LEU A 204 9.62 -9.37 -3.07
CA LEU A 204 9.11 -8.07 -3.50
C LEU A 204 8.47 -8.17 -4.89
N THR A 205 9.09 -8.90 -5.82
CA THR A 205 8.58 -9.09 -7.20
C THR A 205 7.24 -9.82 -7.22
N ASN A 206 7.11 -10.86 -6.38
CA ASN A 206 5.84 -11.56 -6.22
C ASN A 206 4.77 -10.67 -5.59
N ASN A 207 5.12 -9.81 -4.63
CA ASN A 207 4.19 -8.87 -4.00
C ASN A 207 3.70 -7.82 -5.00
N ARG A 208 4.58 -7.24 -5.83
CA ARG A 208 4.16 -6.33 -6.91
C ARG A 208 3.29 -7.02 -7.94
N THR A 209 3.60 -8.26 -8.28
CA THR A 209 2.75 -9.07 -9.18
C THR A 209 1.34 -9.23 -8.62
N LYS A 210 1.18 -9.44 -7.30
CA LYS A 210 -0.14 -9.52 -6.64
C LYS A 210 -0.88 -8.18 -6.69
N GLN A 211 -0.20 -7.07 -6.42
CA GLN A 211 -0.80 -5.73 -6.52
C GLN A 211 -1.28 -5.43 -7.94
N LEU A 212 -0.48 -5.75 -8.96
CA LEU A 212 -0.91 -5.57 -10.34
C LEU A 212 -2.06 -6.51 -10.74
N LYS A 213 -2.13 -7.69 -10.11
CA LYS A 213 -3.19 -8.67 -10.38
C LYS A 213 -4.57 -8.15 -9.97
N GLU A 214 -4.67 -7.21 -9.03
CA GLU A 214 -5.95 -6.58 -8.66
C GLU A 214 -6.64 -5.93 -9.89
N TRP A 215 -5.86 -5.38 -10.83
CA TRP A 215 -6.39 -4.83 -12.09
C TRP A 215 -6.93 -5.88 -13.05
N GLU A 216 -6.42 -7.12 -12.97
CA GLU A 216 -6.92 -8.27 -13.75
C GLU A 216 -8.15 -8.88 -13.09
N ASP A 217 -8.13 -9.04 -11.77
CA ASP A 217 -9.19 -9.67 -10.99
C ASP A 217 -10.45 -8.79 -10.89
N GLY A 218 -10.25 -7.47 -10.94
CA GLY A 218 -11.30 -6.47 -10.90
C GLY A 218 -11.84 -6.21 -9.50
N ALA A 219 -12.50 -5.06 -9.34
CA ALA A 219 -13.14 -4.65 -8.10
C ALA A 219 -14.51 -5.33 -7.94
N GLN A 220 -14.88 -5.62 -6.70
CA GLN A 220 -16.23 -6.09 -6.39
C GLN A 220 -17.21 -4.91 -6.43
N GLU A 221 -18.45 -5.19 -6.82
CA GLU A 221 -19.52 -4.20 -6.71
C GLU A 221 -19.66 -3.75 -5.25
N GLY A 222 -19.70 -2.44 -5.02
CA GLY A 222 -19.71 -1.85 -3.68
C GLY A 222 -18.33 -1.57 -3.07
N ASP A 223 -17.22 -1.95 -3.71
CA ASP A 223 -15.89 -1.48 -3.32
C ASP A 223 -15.73 0.00 -3.69
N THR A 224 -15.95 0.86 -2.70
CA THR A 224 -15.88 2.33 -2.85
C THR A 224 -14.45 2.86 -2.92
N CYS A 225 -13.43 2.04 -2.60
CA CYS A 225 -12.02 2.39 -2.70
C CYS A 225 -11.33 1.74 -3.90
N SER A 226 -12.13 1.25 -4.85
CA SER A 226 -11.68 0.62 -6.08
C SER A 226 -11.04 1.57 -7.10
N GLY A 227 -11.05 2.89 -6.88
CA GLY A 227 -10.41 3.87 -7.77
C GLY A 227 -10.75 3.64 -9.24
N SER A 228 -9.73 3.46 -10.09
CA SER A 228 -9.91 3.14 -11.52
C SER A 228 -9.79 1.64 -11.87
N ILE A 229 -9.75 0.73 -10.88
CA ILE A 229 -9.77 -0.71 -11.17
C ILE A 229 -11.13 -1.05 -11.79
N PRO A 230 -11.16 -1.79 -12.92
CA PRO A 230 -12.41 -2.18 -13.54
C PRO A 230 -13.21 -3.10 -12.60
N PHE A 231 -14.54 -2.97 -12.60
CA PHE A 231 -15.38 -3.94 -11.88
C PHE A 231 -15.26 -5.33 -12.52
N LYS A 232 -15.32 -6.34 -11.65
CA LYS A 232 -15.39 -7.73 -12.07
C LYS A 232 -16.69 -7.96 -12.84
N GLY A 233 -16.55 -8.39 -14.10
CA GLY A 233 -17.69 -8.78 -14.95
C GLY A 233 -18.25 -10.14 -14.60
#